data_AF-A0A8T4P9W4-F1
#
_entry.id   AF-A0A8T4P9W4-F1
#
_cell.length_a   1.000
_cell.length_b   1.000
_cell.length_c   1.000
_cell.angle_alpha   90.00
_cell.angle_beta   90.00
_cell.angle_gamma   90.00
#
_symmetry.space_group_name_H-M   'P 1'
#
loop_
_entity.id
_entity.type
_entity.pdbx_description
1 polymer ?
#
loop_
_entity_poly.entity_id
_entity_poly.type
_entity_poly.pdbx_seq_one_letter_code
_entity_poly.pdbx_strand_id
1 'polypeptide(L)' 'MTPSKKLKELAKKTGKSLSMKATKKIQILLEERALEILKKSARKSDFAGRKTIKEQDITD' A
#
# COMPACT_ATOMS: atom_id res chain seq x y z
N MET A 1 -5.16 -9.15 -11.56
CA MET A 1 -4.97 -7.75 -12.03
C MET A 1 -3.62 -7.24 -11.55
N THR A 2 -2.74 -6.72 -12.41
CA THR A 2 -1.41 -6.26 -11.98
C THR A 2 -1.50 -4.90 -11.27
N PRO A 3 -0.58 -4.57 -10.34
CA PRO A 3 -0.53 -3.26 -9.69
C PRO A 3 -0.53 -2.10 -10.68
N SER A 4 0.20 -2.27 -11.79
CA SER A 4 0.25 -1.32 -12.90
C SER A 4 -1.08 -1.08 -13.60
N LYS A 5 -1.96 -2.09 -13.71
CA LYS A 5 -3.31 -1.92 -14.29
C LYS A 5 -4.20 -1.11 -13.36
N LYS A 6 -4.20 -1.44 -12.06
CA LYS A 6 -4.99 -0.72 -11.05
C LYS A 6 -4.60 0.76 -10.96
N LEU A 7 -3.30 1.06 -11.01
CA LEU A 7 -2.80 2.44 -11.04
C LEU A 7 -3.28 3.22 -12.26
N LYS A 8 -3.28 2.59 -13.44
CA LYS A 8 -3.78 3.22 -14.66
C LYS A 8 -5.29 3.47 -14.60
N GLU A 9 -6.07 2.56 -14.02
CA GLU A 9 -7.51 2.77 -13.80
C GLU A 9 -7.79 3.91 -12.82
N LEU A 10 -7.04 3.99 -11.72
CA LEU A 10 -7.14 5.09 -10.76
C LEU A 10 -6.77 6.44 -11.40
N ALA A 11 -5.75 6.47 -12.26
CA ALA A 11 -5.39 7.68 -12.99
C ALA A 11 -6.51 8.13 -13.94
N LYS A 12 -7.21 7.20 -14.62
CA LYS A 12 -8.36 7.56 -15.45
C LYS A 12 -9.45 8.29 -14.68
N LYS A 13 -9.66 7.96 -13.40
CA LYS A 13 -10.62 8.67 -12.53
C LYS A 13 -10.26 10.15 -12.30
N THR A 14 -8.99 10.52 -12.47
CA THR A 14 -8.53 11.91 -12.37
C THR A 14 -8.49 12.61 -13.73
N GLY A 15 -8.99 11.96 -14.79
CA GLY A 15 -8.93 12.45 -16.17
C GLY A 15 -7.53 12.39 -16.80
N LYS A 16 -6.58 11.70 -16.17
CA LYS A 16 -5.17 11.67 -16.62
C LYS A 16 -4.69 10.27 -16.94
N SER A 17 -3.71 10.19 -17.83
CA SER A 17 -2.96 8.96 -18.10
C SER A 17 -1.64 8.95 -17.34
N LEU A 18 -1.18 7.76 -16.93
CA LEU A 18 0.14 7.58 -16.33
C LEU A 18 1.14 7.09 -17.37
N SER A 19 2.30 7.75 -17.43
CA SER A 19 3.46 7.22 -18.13
C SER A 19 4.01 5.99 -17.41
N MET A 20 4.81 5.18 -18.10
CA MET A 20 5.43 4.00 -17.49
C MET A 20 6.36 4.37 -16.33
N LYS A 21 7.16 5.45 -16.47
CA LYS A 21 8.02 5.97 -15.40
C LYS A 21 7.21 6.43 -14.19
N ALA A 22 6.13 7.19 -14.41
CA ALA A 22 5.26 7.64 -13.32
C ALA A 22 4.57 6.47 -12.60
N THR A 23 4.12 5.46 -13.36
CA THR A 23 3.51 4.24 -12.80
C THR A 23 4.50 3.52 -11.87
N LYS A 24 5.76 3.34 -12.31
CA LYS A 24 6.81 2.72 -11.49
C LYS A 24 7.10 3.53 -10.23
N LYS A 25 7.21 4.85 -10.34
CA LYS A 25 7.47 5.72 -9.19
C LYS A 25 6.35 5.66 -8.15
N ILE A 26 5.09 5.68 -8.58
CA ILE A 26 3.94 5.54 -7.68
C ILE A 26 3.93 4.15 -7.02
N GLN A 27 4.28 3.10 -7.77
CA GLN A 27 4.35 1.75 -7.20
C GLN A 27 5.37 1.67 -6.06
N ILE A 28 6.58 2.22 -6.24
CA ILE A 28 7.61 2.25 -5.18
C ILE A 28 7.08 2.99 -3.95
N LEU A 29 6.48 4.17 -4.12
CA LEU A 29 5.93 4.94 -3.00
C LEU A 29 4.82 4.19 -2.25
N LEU A 30 3.99 3.43 -2.97
CA LEU A 30 2.96 2.60 -2.34
C LEU A 30 3.58 1.44 -1.55
N GLU A 31 4.64 0.81 -2.06
CA GLU A 31 5.36 -0.26 -1.38
C GLU A 31 6.05 0.25 -0.11
N GLU A 32 6.71 1.41 -0.18
CA GLU A 32 7.30 2.08 0.99
C GLU A 32 6.25 2.39 2.05
N ARG A 33 5.13 2.98 1.65
CA ARG A 33 4.05 3.31 2.58
C ARG A 33 3.39 2.07 3.17
N ALA A 34 3.21 1.01 2.38
CA ALA A 34 2.69 -0.26 2.85
C ALA A 34 3.64 -0.88 3.90
N LEU A 35 4.96 -0.82 3.67
CA LEU A 35 5.95 -1.30 4.62
C LEU A 35 5.91 -0.53 5.95
N GLU A 36 5.73 0.80 5.91
CA GLU A 36 5.56 1.60 7.12
C GLU A 36 4.34 1.18 7.93
N ILE A 37 3.19 0.99 7.26
CA ILE A 37 1.96 0.53 7.89
C ILE A 37 2.18 -0.85 8.51
N LEU A 38 2.74 -1.81 7.74
CA LEU A 38 3.04 -3.15 8.23
C LEU A 38 3.96 -3.14 9.46
N LYS A 39 4.98 -2.29 9.50
CA LYS A 39 5.87 -2.17 10.67
C LYS A 39 5.12 -1.69 11.91
N LYS A 40 4.22 -0.71 11.78
CA LYS A 40 3.39 -0.23 12.89
C LYS A 40 2.41 -1.31 13.37
N SER A 41 1.75 -1.98 12.43
CA SER A 41 0.78 -3.03 12.72
C SER A 41 1.41 -4.27 13.32
N ALA A 42 2.60 -4.67 12.85
CA ALA A 42 3.38 -5.74 13.44
C ALA A 42 3.66 -5.46 14.93
N ARG A 43 4.10 -4.24 15.27
CA ARG A 43 4.32 -3.85 16.67
C ARG A 43 3.05 -3.98 17.51
N LYS A 44 1.89 -3.52 17.01
CA LYS A 44 0.60 -3.67 17.71
C LYS A 44 0.22 -5.15 17.93
N SER A 45 0.44 -5.98 16.91
CA SER A 45 0.25 -7.43 17.00
C SER A 45 1.17 -8.07 18.04
N ASP A 46 2.44 -7.67 18.06
CA ASP A 46 3.45 -8.15 19.02
C ASP A 46 3.08 -7.76 20.46
N PHE A 47 2.66 -6.51 20.69
CA PHE A 47 2.17 -6.05 22.00
C PHE A 47 0.96 -6.86 22.49
N ALA A 48 0.11 -7.31 21.57
CA ALA A 48 -1.04 -8.13 21.89
C ALA A 48 -0.73 -9.64 21.92
N GLY A 49 0.54 -10.04 21.79
CA GLY A 49 0.99 -11.44 21.85
C GLY A 49 0.59 -12.29 20.64
N ARG A 50 0.22 -11.68 19.51
CA ARG A 50 -0.22 -12.38 18.30
C ARG A 50 0.89 -12.45 17.26
N LYS A 51 0.98 -13.58 16.55
CA LYS A 51 1.88 -13.78 15.39
C LYS A 51 1.28 -13.34 14.05
N THR A 52 0.01 -12.94 14.03
CA THR A 52 -0.71 -12.56 12.82
C THR A 52 -1.32 -11.19 13.01
N ILE A 53 -0.96 -10.26 12.12
CA ILE A 53 -1.54 -8.92 12.03
C ILE A 53 -3.02 -9.06 11.66
N LYS A 54 -3.91 -8.50 12.49
CA LYS A 54 -5.34 -8.44 12.23
C LYS A 54 -5.75 -7.03 11.80
N GLU A 55 -6.98 -6.88 11.32
CA GLU A 55 -7.54 -5.60 10.86
C GLU A 55 -7.42 -4.51 11.94
N GLN A 56 -7.66 -4.86 13.21
CA GLN A 56 -7.52 -3.97 14.37
C GLN A 56 -6.09 -3.42 14.57
N ASP A 57 -5.07 -4.07 14.01
CA ASP A 57 -3.67 -3.64 14.10
C ASP A 57 -3.29 -2.66 12.96
N ILE A 58 -4.11 -2.58 11.89
CA ILE A 58 -3.83 -1.79 10.68
C ILE A 58 -4.30 -0.33 10.82
N THR A 59 -5.31 -0.10 11.64
CA THR A 59 -5.80 1.24 11.97
C THR A 59 -5.06 1.80 13.19
N ASP A 60 -4.91 3.14 13.24
CA ASP A 60 -4.49 3.80 14.47
C ASP A 60 -5.51 3.57 15.58
#